data_AF-A0A9W5TB93-F1
#
_entry.id   AF-A0A9W5TB93-F1
#
_cell.length_a   1.000
_cell.length_b   1.000
_cell.length_c   1.000
_cell.angle_alpha   90.00
_cell.angle_beta   90.00
_cell.angle_gamma   90.00
#
_symmetry.space_group_name_H-M   'P 1'
#
loop_
_entity.id
_entity.type
_entity.pdbx_description
1 polymer ?
#
loop_
_entity_poly.entity_id
_entity_poly.type
_entity_poly.pdbx_seq_one_letter_code
_entity_poly.pdbx_strand_id
1 'polypeptide(L)'
;MPDVDGLLSALSDLSIDVEGTDGNSRLISRVSEAVDALVSYIKDDSAERTLVAEFENLHQSICQKHEQELRDAHTSLDRVRQELAQVEAEQARLNEELAILKKSQAENQSISEEKEAERLEGRALKEELCHLRGTEDALTLEIQSLQHKLKMLEDMAEVQRASREDVIKRDKLLYEFLTSSLNITVVSANEKEVQLALLTEPEDRSSQTWDLVTVKLDELDQRTTDYLWTMIERTFTQGSDEVATDPVIDTVRLSL
;
A
#
# COMPACT_ATOMS: atom_id res chain seq x y z
N MET A 1 63.89 -95.10 16.76
CA MET A 1 64.00 -95.74 15.44
C MET A 1 65.00 -96.88 15.53
N PRO A 2 64.65 -98.10 15.08
CA PRO A 2 65.61 -99.19 14.93
C PRO A 2 66.65 -98.85 13.83
N ASP A 3 67.91 -99.22 14.04
CA ASP A 3 69.04 -98.98 13.13
C ASP A 3 69.03 -100.00 11.97
N VAL A 4 68.03 -99.86 11.09
CA VAL A 4 67.80 -100.76 9.95
C VAL A 4 68.96 -100.66 8.95
N ASP A 5 69.50 -99.46 8.73
CA ASP A 5 70.62 -99.23 7.82
C ASP A 5 71.92 -99.88 8.33
N GLY A 6 72.17 -99.83 9.64
CA GLY A 6 73.29 -100.52 10.28
C GLY A 6 73.18 -102.05 10.19
N LEU A 7 71.97 -102.60 10.36
CA LEU A 7 71.72 -104.06 10.28
C LEU A 7 71.77 -104.60 8.85
N LEU A 8 71.28 -103.86 7.86
CA LEU A 8 71.38 -104.22 6.44
C LEU A 8 72.83 -104.18 5.95
N SER A 9 73.61 -103.18 6.39
CA SER A 9 75.05 -103.11 6.11
C SER A 9 75.82 -104.26 6.77
N ALA A 10 75.44 -104.67 7.98
CA ALA A 10 76.05 -105.82 8.65
C ALA A 10 75.72 -107.17 8.00
N LEU A 11 74.62 -107.26 7.25
CA LEU A 11 74.25 -108.45 6.46
C LEU A 11 75.01 -108.52 5.12
N SER A 12 75.34 -107.37 4.50
CA SER A 12 76.11 -107.35 3.25
C SER A 12 77.57 -107.78 3.42
N ASP A 13 78.12 -107.67 4.63
CA ASP A 13 79.52 -108.02 4.95
C ASP A 13 79.71 -109.50 5.34
N LEU A 14 78.65 -110.31 5.34
CA LEU A 14 78.73 -111.72 5.75
C LEU A 14 79.22 -112.62 4.60
N SER A 15 80.49 -113.03 4.66
CA SER A 15 81.02 -114.12 3.82
C SER A 15 80.58 -115.48 4.35
N ILE A 16 79.92 -116.28 3.52
CA ILE A 16 79.39 -117.60 3.87
C ILE A 16 80.57 -118.57 4.06
N ASP A 17 80.88 -118.93 5.31
CA ASP A 17 81.80 -120.02 5.63
C ASP A 17 80.98 -121.27 6.01
N VAL A 18 80.94 -122.26 5.10
CA VAL A 18 80.01 -123.41 5.16
C VAL A 18 80.52 -124.53 6.07
N GLU A 19 81.73 -124.45 6.61
CA GLU A 19 82.38 -125.57 7.33
C GLU A 19 82.20 -125.58 8.86
N GLY A 20 81.59 -124.54 9.47
CA GLY A 20 81.37 -124.45 10.92
C GLY A 20 79.90 -124.62 11.33
N THR A 21 79.60 -125.57 12.22
CA THR A 21 78.24 -125.81 12.74
C THR A 21 77.61 -124.60 13.47
N ASP A 22 78.41 -123.62 13.90
CA ASP A 22 77.98 -122.37 14.55
C ASP A 22 77.84 -121.15 13.61
N GLY A 23 78.29 -121.25 12.35
CA GLY A 23 78.21 -120.13 11.39
C GLY A 23 76.78 -119.86 10.93
N ASN A 24 76.02 -120.92 10.67
CA ASN A 24 74.62 -120.83 10.24
C ASN A 24 73.71 -120.27 11.33
N SER A 25 73.94 -120.57 12.62
CA SER A 25 73.10 -120.05 13.71
C SER A 25 73.25 -118.54 13.89
N ARG A 26 74.46 -118.00 13.74
CA ARG A 26 74.74 -116.55 13.77
C ARG A 26 74.18 -115.80 12.56
N LEU A 27 74.23 -116.43 11.38
CA LEU A 27 73.67 -115.85 10.16
C LEU A 27 72.13 -115.79 10.25
N ILE A 28 71.50 -116.88 10.70
CA ILE A 28 70.06 -116.94 10.94
C ILE A 28 69.63 -115.93 12.01
N SER A 29 70.39 -115.76 13.11
CA SER A 29 70.03 -114.80 14.16
C SER A 29 70.10 -113.35 13.65
N ARG A 30 71.14 -112.99 12.88
CA ARG A 30 71.27 -111.64 12.31
C ARG A 30 70.23 -111.35 11.23
N VAL A 31 69.91 -112.33 10.39
CA VAL A 31 68.81 -112.20 9.43
C VAL A 31 67.48 -112.03 10.18
N SER A 32 67.24 -112.80 11.24
CA SER A 32 66.05 -112.64 12.08
C SER A 32 65.97 -111.27 12.73
N GLU A 33 67.07 -110.77 13.31
CA GLU A 33 67.14 -109.44 13.93
C GLU A 33 66.89 -108.32 12.91
N ALA A 34 67.45 -108.42 11.70
CA ALA A 34 67.21 -107.47 10.63
C ALA A 34 65.77 -107.53 10.11
N VAL A 35 65.19 -108.72 10.00
CA VAL A 35 63.77 -108.91 9.64
C VAL A 35 62.87 -108.31 10.72
N ASP A 36 63.15 -108.54 12.00
CA ASP A 36 62.38 -107.96 13.11
C ASP A 36 62.49 -106.44 13.16
N ALA A 37 63.67 -105.88 12.87
CA ALA A 37 63.88 -104.44 12.76
C ALA A 37 63.12 -103.82 11.57
N LEU A 38 63.14 -104.47 10.40
CA LEU A 38 62.37 -104.06 9.21
C LEU A 38 60.87 -104.14 9.45
N VAL A 39 60.39 -105.22 10.07
CA VAL A 39 58.97 -105.39 10.44
C VAL A 39 58.55 -104.32 11.45
N SER A 40 59.42 -103.98 12.40
CA SER A 40 59.17 -102.92 13.37
C SER A 40 59.14 -101.53 12.73
N TYR A 41 60.02 -101.27 11.75
CA TYR A 41 60.03 -100.03 10.97
C TYR A 41 58.79 -99.88 10.08
N ILE A 42 58.38 -100.94 9.37
CA ILE A 42 57.18 -100.95 8.53
C ILE A 42 55.90 -100.76 9.36
N LYS A 43 55.91 -101.18 10.64
CA LYS A 43 54.80 -100.98 11.59
C LYS A 43 54.85 -99.63 12.32
N ASP A 44 55.93 -98.87 12.18
CA ASP A 44 56.12 -97.60 12.87
C ASP A 44 55.44 -96.46 12.11
N ASP A 45 54.12 -96.37 12.26
CA ASP A 45 53.30 -95.31 11.65
C ASP A 45 53.36 -93.99 12.45
N SER A 46 54.32 -93.82 13.37
CA SER A 46 54.35 -92.67 14.29
C SER A 46 54.49 -91.33 13.56
N ALA A 47 55.29 -91.27 12.49
CA ALA A 47 55.44 -90.08 11.66
C ALA A 47 54.14 -89.73 10.91
N GLU A 48 53.46 -90.75 10.35
CA GLU A 48 52.20 -90.59 9.63
C GLU A 48 51.08 -90.12 10.58
N ARG A 49 51.00 -90.70 11.78
CA ARG A 49 50.06 -90.25 12.83
C ARG A 49 50.32 -88.83 13.27
N THR A 50 51.59 -88.41 13.33
CA THR A 50 51.95 -87.02 13.67
C THR A 50 51.48 -86.06 12.59
N LEU A 51 51.70 -86.37 11.31
CA LEU A 51 51.23 -85.57 10.18
C LEU A 51 49.69 -85.48 10.13
N VAL A 52 48.98 -86.58 10.40
CA VAL A 52 47.52 -86.58 10.49
C VAL A 52 47.04 -85.67 11.62
N ALA A 53 47.67 -85.74 12.80
CA ALA A 53 47.33 -84.87 13.92
C ALA A 53 47.62 -83.39 13.62
N GLU A 54 48.74 -83.07 12.95
CA GLU A 54 49.06 -81.71 12.50
C GLU A 54 48.02 -81.20 11.49
N PHE A 55 47.61 -82.04 10.53
CA PHE A 55 46.58 -81.69 9.56
C PHE A 55 45.22 -81.46 10.23
N GLU A 56 44.80 -82.33 11.15
CA GLU A 56 43.55 -82.18 11.91
C GLU A 56 43.55 -80.90 12.74
N ASN A 57 44.67 -80.59 13.41
CA ASN A 57 44.83 -79.34 14.18
C ASN A 57 44.76 -78.10 13.28
N LEU A 58 45.44 -78.12 12.14
CA LEU A 58 45.39 -77.02 11.17
C LEU A 58 43.98 -76.84 10.61
N HIS A 59 43.30 -77.94 10.25
CA HIS A 59 41.94 -77.92 9.75
C HIS A 59 40.97 -77.34 10.79
N GLN A 60 41.06 -77.79 12.05
CA GLN A 60 40.25 -77.23 13.14
C GLN A 60 40.52 -75.74 13.35
N SER A 61 41.79 -75.31 13.32
CA SER A 61 42.14 -73.90 13.45
C SER A 61 41.57 -73.04 12.32
N ILE A 62 41.61 -73.52 11.07
CA ILE A 62 41.03 -72.82 9.93
C ILE A 62 39.51 -72.73 10.07
N CYS A 63 38.83 -73.83 10.42
CA CYS A 63 37.39 -73.84 10.61
C CYS A 63 36.96 -72.87 11.72
N GLN A 64 37.64 -72.88 12.87
CA GLN A 64 37.36 -71.94 13.97
C GLN A 64 37.56 -70.49 13.55
N LYS A 65 38.66 -70.19 12.84
CA LYS A 65 38.92 -68.84 12.35
C LYS A 65 37.84 -68.39 11.38
N HIS A 66 37.43 -69.25 10.45
CA HIS A 66 36.39 -68.93 9.49
C HIS A 66 35.02 -68.73 10.16
N GLU A 67 34.66 -69.57 11.13
CA GLU A 67 33.44 -69.40 11.92
C GLU A 67 33.44 -68.12 12.74
N GLN A 68 34.61 -67.70 13.23
CA GLN A 68 34.75 -66.45 13.96
C GLN A 68 34.63 -65.24 13.02
N GLU A 69 35.33 -65.25 11.88
CA GLU A 69 35.20 -64.21 10.85
C GLU A 69 33.76 -64.08 10.35
N LEU A 70 33.05 -65.20 10.15
CA LEU A 70 31.65 -65.19 9.77
C LEU A 70 30.76 -64.58 10.86
N ARG A 71 30.97 -64.95 12.13
CA ARG A 71 30.22 -64.37 13.25
C ARG A 71 30.47 -62.86 13.36
N ASP A 72 31.73 -62.43 13.31
CA ASP A 72 32.11 -61.02 13.39
C ASP A 72 31.49 -60.23 12.22
N ALA A 73 31.53 -60.77 11.01
CA ALA A 73 30.89 -60.16 9.83
C ALA A 73 29.37 -60.02 9.98
N HIS A 74 28.69 -61.04 10.52
CA HIS A 74 27.24 -60.97 10.77
C HIS A 74 26.91 -59.91 11.81
N THR A 75 27.64 -59.86 12.93
CA THR A 75 27.41 -58.84 13.96
C THR A 75 27.66 -57.43 13.44
N SER A 76 28.69 -57.24 12.62
CA SER A 76 28.97 -55.94 11.98
C SER A 76 27.84 -55.55 11.02
N LEU A 77 27.32 -56.50 10.25
CA LEU A 77 26.26 -56.25 9.29
C LEU A 77 24.93 -55.92 9.97
N ASP A 78 24.60 -56.60 11.07
CA ASP A 78 23.42 -56.30 11.87
C ASP A 78 23.51 -54.90 12.51
N ARG A 79 24.70 -54.53 13.00
CA ARG A 79 24.94 -53.18 13.52
C ARG A 79 24.74 -52.11 12.46
N VAL A 80 25.32 -52.30 11.27
CA VAL A 80 25.16 -51.34 10.16
C VAL A 80 23.70 -51.25 9.72
N ARG A 81 22.96 -52.36 9.69
CA ARG A 81 21.52 -52.34 9.39
C ARG A 81 20.73 -51.54 10.43
N GLN A 82 21.08 -51.67 11.71
CA GLN A 82 20.44 -50.92 12.77
C GLN A 82 20.75 -49.42 12.68
N GLU A 83 22.01 -49.05 12.41
CA GLU A 83 22.42 -47.66 12.18
C GLU A 83 21.72 -47.07 10.95
N LEU A 84 21.61 -47.82 9.86
CA LEU A 84 20.88 -47.41 8.65
C LEU A 84 19.39 -47.13 8.95
N ALA A 85 18.73 -48.05 9.67
CA ALA A 85 17.33 -47.87 10.03
C ALA A 85 17.09 -46.65 10.93
N GLN A 86 18.03 -46.34 11.83
CA GLN A 86 17.97 -45.12 12.66
C GLN A 86 18.11 -43.86 11.80
N VAL A 87 19.08 -43.82 10.89
CA VAL A 87 19.28 -42.67 9.99
C VAL A 87 18.08 -42.46 9.07
N GLU A 88 17.48 -43.52 8.53
CA GLU A 88 16.27 -43.42 7.70
C GLU A 88 15.08 -42.85 8.49
N ALA A 89 14.90 -43.28 9.75
CA ALA A 89 13.86 -42.75 10.62
C ALA A 89 14.10 -41.27 10.98
N GLU A 90 15.34 -40.88 11.28
CA GLU A 90 15.71 -39.49 11.52
C GLU A 90 15.50 -38.62 10.28
N GLN A 91 15.86 -39.12 9.10
CA GLN A 91 15.65 -38.41 7.84
C GLN A 91 14.15 -38.21 7.56
N ALA A 92 13.32 -39.23 7.78
CA ALA A 92 11.87 -39.13 7.63
C ALA A 92 11.29 -38.05 8.56
N ARG A 93 11.73 -38.05 9.82
CA ARG A 93 11.32 -37.04 10.81
C ARG A 93 11.75 -35.63 10.42
N LEU A 94 13.02 -35.45 10.03
CA LEU A 94 13.54 -34.14 9.60
C LEU A 94 12.81 -33.60 8.36
N ASN A 95 12.45 -34.49 7.42
CA ASN A 95 11.65 -34.11 6.24
C ASN A 95 10.24 -33.65 6.63
N GLU A 96 9.61 -34.29 7.60
CA GLU A 96 8.30 -33.88 8.12
C GLU A 96 8.38 -32.52 8.84
N GLU A 97 9.38 -32.33 9.70
CA GLU A 97 9.64 -31.05 10.37
C GLU A 97 9.89 -29.92 9.34
N LEU A 98 10.67 -30.20 8.29
CA LEU A 98 10.89 -29.26 7.18
C LEU A 98 9.61 -28.94 6.40
N ALA A 99 8.73 -29.92 6.18
CA ALA A 99 7.46 -29.69 5.50
C ALA A 99 6.54 -28.78 6.33
N ILE A 100 6.49 -28.99 7.64
CA ILE A 100 5.73 -28.15 8.57
C ILE A 100 6.30 -26.72 8.59
N LEU A 101 7.62 -26.57 8.67
CA LEU A 101 8.30 -25.27 8.64
C LEU A 101 8.05 -24.50 7.34
N LYS A 102 8.08 -25.19 6.20
CA LYS A 102 7.77 -24.55 4.90
C LYS A 102 6.33 -24.08 4.84
N LYS A 103 5.38 -24.86 5.37
CA LYS A 103 3.97 -24.47 5.42
C LYS A 103 3.76 -23.25 6.32
N SER A 104 4.34 -23.24 7.52
CA SER A 104 4.22 -22.10 8.43
C SER A 104 4.90 -20.84 7.89
N GLN A 105 6.02 -20.99 7.19
CA GLN A 105 6.67 -19.87 6.51
C GLN A 105 5.77 -19.26 5.42
N ALA A 106 5.13 -20.08 4.59
CA ALA A 106 4.21 -19.61 3.55
C ALA A 106 2.99 -18.88 4.16
N GLU A 107 2.40 -19.43 5.23
CA GLU A 107 1.30 -18.79 5.96
C GLU A 107 1.74 -17.45 6.56
N ASN A 108 2.93 -17.38 7.17
CA ASN A 108 3.46 -16.14 7.72
C ASN A 108 3.78 -15.09 6.65
N GLN A 109 4.27 -15.50 5.48
CA GLN A 109 4.48 -14.59 4.34
C GLN A 109 3.16 -14.00 3.85
N SER A 110 2.13 -14.84 3.68
CA SER A 110 0.78 -14.40 3.32
C SER A 110 0.23 -13.36 4.31
N ILE A 111 0.35 -13.62 5.61
CA ILE A 111 -0.09 -12.67 6.66
C ILE A 111 0.72 -11.37 6.63
N SER A 112 2.02 -11.46 6.32
CA SER A 112 2.87 -10.28 6.21
C SER A 112 2.48 -9.40 5.02
N GLU A 113 2.23 -10.02 3.86
CA GLU A 113 1.78 -9.32 2.65
C GLU A 113 0.41 -8.67 2.86
N GLU A 114 -0.53 -9.35 3.51
CA GLU A 114 -1.84 -8.79 3.85
C GLU A 114 -1.71 -7.58 4.78
N LYS A 115 -0.88 -7.65 5.82
CA LYS A 115 -0.61 -6.52 6.71
C LYS A 115 0.09 -5.36 6.01
N GLU A 116 0.95 -5.62 5.03
CA GLU A 116 1.56 -4.57 4.22
C GLU A 116 0.55 -3.90 3.30
N ALA A 117 -0.35 -4.67 2.69
CA ALA A 117 -1.46 -4.14 1.90
C ALA A 117 -2.38 -3.24 2.74
N GLU A 118 -2.81 -3.70 3.92
CA GLU A 118 -3.61 -2.90 4.86
C GLU A 118 -2.89 -1.60 5.27
N ARG A 119 -1.57 -1.64 5.46
CA ARG A 119 -0.76 -0.46 5.80
C ARG A 119 -0.63 0.53 4.64
N LEU A 120 -0.62 0.05 3.39
CA LEU A 120 -0.60 0.91 2.21
C LEU A 120 -1.96 1.56 2.00
N GLU A 121 -3.04 0.80 2.13
CA GLU A 121 -4.41 1.31 2.06
C GLU A 121 -4.68 2.34 3.17
N GLY A 122 -4.27 2.05 4.41
CA GLY A 122 -4.39 3.00 5.52
C GLY A 122 -3.57 4.29 5.32
N ARG A 123 -2.45 4.23 4.60
CA ARG A 123 -1.69 5.42 4.20
C ARG A 123 -2.43 6.23 3.13
N ALA A 124 -2.94 5.57 2.09
CA ALA A 124 -3.70 6.21 1.04
C ALA A 124 -4.95 6.94 1.59
N LEU A 125 -5.72 6.27 2.46
CA LEU A 125 -6.89 6.87 3.12
C LEU A 125 -6.50 8.08 3.99
N LYS A 126 -5.35 8.02 4.67
CA LYS A 126 -4.87 9.14 5.48
C LYS A 126 -4.45 10.34 4.63
N GLU A 127 -3.82 10.10 3.48
CA GLU A 127 -3.48 11.14 2.51
C GLU A 127 -4.75 11.77 1.92
N GLU A 128 -5.74 10.97 1.55
CA GLU A 128 -7.04 11.44 1.06
C GLU A 128 -7.78 12.27 2.12
N LEU A 129 -7.81 11.82 3.38
CA LEU A 129 -8.37 12.59 4.49
C LEU A 129 -7.66 13.93 4.69
N CYS A 130 -6.34 13.97 4.56
CA CYS A 130 -5.57 15.21 4.66
C CYS A 130 -5.91 16.17 3.52
N HIS A 131 -6.09 15.65 2.30
CA HIS A 131 -6.49 16.44 1.15
C HIS A 131 -7.90 17.00 1.34
N LEU A 132 -8.86 16.17 1.73
CA LEU A 132 -10.25 16.58 1.97
C LEU A 132 -10.34 17.65 3.07
N ARG A 133 -9.60 17.49 4.18
CA ARG A 133 -9.54 18.52 5.22
C ARG A 133 -8.98 19.85 4.70
N GLY A 134 -7.94 19.80 3.85
CA GLY A 134 -7.43 21.00 3.20
C GLY A 134 -8.46 21.68 2.29
N THR A 135 -9.27 20.89 1.57
CA THR A 135 -10.38 21.44 0.76
C THR A 135 -11.51 22.01 1.62
N GLU A 136 -11.82 21.39 2.75
CA GLU A 136 -12.82 21.88 3.71
C GLU A 136 -12.43 23.24 4.28
N ASP A 137 -11.17 23.40 4.69
CA ASP A 137 -10.63 24.66 5.20
C ASP A 137 -10.70 25.76 4.13
N ALA A 138 -10.33 25.44 2.88
CA ALA A 138 -10.39 26.38 1.77
C ALA A 138 -11.82 26.83 1.45
N LEU A 139 -12.77 25.88 1.39
CA LEU A 139 -14.19 26.18 1.17
C LEU A 139 -14.79 26.99 2.32
N THR A 140 -14.37 26.72 3.56
CA THR A 140 -14.82 27.49 4.73
C THR A 140 -14.41 28.97 4.62
N LEU A 141 -13.17 29.24 4.21
CA LEU A 141 -12.70 30.60 3.96
C LEU A 141 -13.46 31.28 2.81
N GLU A 142 -13.74 30.53 1.74
CA GLU A 142 -14.51 31.04 0.60
C GLU A 142 -15.95 31.39 1.01
N ILE A 143 -16.60 30.53 1.79
CA ILE A 143 -17.95 30.78 2.33
C ILE A 143 -17.95 32.05 3.18
N GLN A 144 -16.98 32.22 4.09
CA GLN A 144 -16.88 33.43 4.91
C GLN A 144 -16.67 34.70 4.07
N SER A 145 -15.84 34.62 3.03
CA SER A 145 -15.60 35.72 2.09
C SER A 145 -16.87 36.11 1.32
N LEU A 146 -17.61 35.12 0.83
CA LEU A 146 -18.88 35.33 0.14
C LEU A 146 -19.96 35.89 1.08
N GLN A 147 -20.05 35.40 2.31
CA GLN A 147 -20.95 35.95 3.32
C GLN A 147 -20.64 37.43 3.63
N HIS A 148 -19.36 37.79 3.75
CA HIS A 148 -18.96 39.18 3.95
C HIS A 148 -19.34 40.05 2.73
N LYS A 149 -19.09 39.58 1.50
CA LYS A 149 -19.49 40.31 0.29
C LYS A 149 -21.00 40.50 0.20
N LEU A 150 -21.78 39.46 0.54
CA LEU A 150 -23.23 39.52 0.55
C LEU A 150 -23.71 40.59 1.55
N LYS A 151 -23.16 40.58 2.77
CA LYS A 151 -23.45 41.59 3.79
C LYS A 151 -23.13 43.02 3.30
N MET A 152 -21.97 43.23 2.69
CA MET A 152 -21.60 44.54 2.14
C MET A 152 -22.59 45.01 1.07
N LEU A 153 -23.09 44.11 0.22
CA LEU A 153 -24.09 44.45 -0.80
C LEU A 153 -25.46 44.76 -0.18
N GLU A 154 -25.86 44.03 0.87
CA GLU A 154 -27.07 44.32 1.64
C GLU A 154 -26.99 45.70 2.31
N ASP A 155 -25.88 45.99 3.00
CA ASP A 155 -25.62 47.29 3.63
C ASP A 155 -25.66 48.42 2.58
N MET A 156 -25.04 48.23 1.40
CA MET A 156 -25.10 49.19 0.30
C MET A 156 -26.53 49.39 -0.22
N ALA A 157 -27.31 48.31 -0.36
CA ALA A 157 -28.70 48.40 -0.80
C ALA A 157 -29.60 49.10 0.22
N GLU A 158 -29.32 48.96 1.52
CA GLU A 158 -29.99 49.71 2.58
C GLU A 158 -29.65 51.19 2.54
N VAL A 159 -28.37 51.55 2.40
CA VAL A 159 -27.94 52.95 2.26
C VAL A 159 -28.56 53.58 1.01
N GLN A 160 -28.61 52.86 -0.11
CA GLN A 160 -29.27 53.33 -1.32
C GLN A 160 -30.78 53.54 -1.12
N ARG A 161 -31.47 52.62 -0.43
CA ARG A 161 -32.89 52.79 -0.09
C ARG A 161 -33.12 54.01 0.80
N ALA A 162 -32.34 54.19 1.86
CA ALA A 162 -32.42 55.36 2.73
C ALA A 162 -32.17 56.66 1.95
N SER A 163 -31.16 56.69 1.07
CA SER A 163 -30.88 57.85 0.22
C SER A 163 -32.05 58.16 -0.73
N ARG A 164 -32.72 57.13 -1.27
CA ARG A 164 -33.88 57.30 -2.14
C ARG A 164 -35.09 57.85 -1.37
N GLU A 165 -35.30 57.39 -0.14
CA GLU A 165 -36.35 57.94 0.72
C GLU A 165 -36.12 59.42 1.04
N ASP A 166 -34.87 59.82 1.27
CA ASP A 166 -34.52 61.22 1.52
C ASP A 166 -34.68 62.09 0.27
N VAL A 167 -34.35 61.57 -0.92
CA VAL A 167 -34.64 62.23 -2.21
C VAL A 167 -36.15 62.41 -2.38
N ILE A 168 -36.97 61.38 -2.13
CA ILE A 168 -38.43 61.48 -2.22
C ILE A 168 -39.00 62.52 -1.24
N LYS A 169 -38.50 62.57 0.00
CA LYS A 169 -38.90 63.59 0.99
C LYS A 169 -38.54 65.00 0.53
N ARG A 170 -37.32 65.19 0.02
CA ARG A 170 -36.86 66.48 -0.52
C ARG A 170 -37.76 66.93 -1.68
N ASP A 171 -38.03 66.03 -2.63
CA ASP A 171 -38.84 66.33 -3.80
C ASP A 171 -40.30 66.63 -3.40
N LYS A 172 -40.84 65.92 -2.39
CA LYS A 172 -42.16 66.23 -1.82
C LYS A 172 -42.20 67.61 -1.15
N LEU A 173 -41.21 67.95 -0.33
CA LEU A 173 -41.12 69.27 0.32
C LEU A 173 -40.98 70.39 -0.71
N LEU A 174 -40.19 70.17 -1.76
CA LEU A 174 -40.06 71.11 -2.87
C LEU A 174 -41.40 71.29 -3.58
N TYR A 175 -42.12 70.21 -3.88
CA TYR A 175 -43.46 70.28 -4.47
C TYR A 175 -44.45 71.04 -3.59
N GLU A 176 -44.48 70.75 -2.29
CA GLU A 176 -45.30 71.47 -1.30
C GLU A 176 -44.92 72.95 -1.24
N PHE A 177 -43.65 73.29 -1.29
CA PHE A 177 -43.18 74.68 -1.34
C PHE A 177 -43.61 75.40 -2.63
N LEU A 178 -43.37 74.81 -3.80
CA LEU A 178 -43.74 75.38 -5.10
C LEU A 178 -45.27 75.61 -5.19
N THR A 179 -46.06 74.68 -4.68
CA THR A 179 -47.53 74.77 -4.73
C THR A 179 -48.12 75.71 -3.69
N SER A 180 -47.59 75.73 -2.47
CA SER A 180 -48.11 76.59 -1.40
C SER A 180 -47.60 78.03 -1.46
N SER A 181 -46.34 78.23 -1.87
CA SER A 181 -45.67 79.54 -1.82
C SER A 181 -45.66 80.23 -3.18
N LEU A 182 -45.59 79.47 -4.28
CA LEU A 182 -45.45 80.04 -5.61
C LEU A 182 -46.74 80.03 -6.46
N ASN A 183 -47.87 79.58 -5.90
CA ASN A 183 -49.16 79.44 -6.62
C ASN A 183 -49.03 78.60 -7.92
N ILE A 184 -48.08 77.66 -7.95
CA ILE A 184 -47.78 76.80 -9.10
C ILE A 184 -48.37 75.42 -8.86
N THR A 185 -49.17 74.91 -9.79
CA THR A 185 -49.66 73.52 -9.75
C THR A 185 -49.04 72.73 -10.89
N VAL A 186 -48.37 71.61 -10.60
CA VAL A 186 -47.93 70.72 -11.68
C VAL A 186 -49.14 69.97 -12.21
N VAL A 187 -49.44 70.14 -13.51
CA VAL A 187 -50.60 69.52 -14.17
C VAL A 187 -50.26 68.14 -14.70
N SER A 188 -49.06 67.99 -15.29
CA SER A 188 -48.58 66.74 -15.86
C SER A 188 -47.06 66.74 -15.87
N ALA A 189 -46.44 65.59 -15.60
CA ALA A 189 -45.00 65.41 -15.72
C ALA A 189 -44.71 64.03 -16.30
N ASN A 190 -44.07 64.00 -17.47
CA ASN A 190 -43.66 62.80 -18.18
C ASN A 190 -42.14 62.85 -18.44
N GLU A 191 -41.57 61.76 -18.96
CA GLU A 191 -40.12 61.67 -19.26
C GLU A 191 -39.62 62.70 -20.29
N LYS A 192 -40.51 63.34 -21.05
CA LYS A 192 -40.16 64.28 -22.13
C LYS A 192 -40.58 65.72 -21.86
N GLU A 193 -41.61 65.94 -21.06
CA GLU A 193 -42.17 67.28 -20.83
C GLU A 193 -42.83 67.40 -19.45
N VAL A 194 -42.81 68.61 -18.92
CA VAL A 194 -43.46 68.99 -17.65
C VAL A 194 -44.39 70.17 -17.91
N GLN A 195 -45.63 70.04 -17.49
CA GLN A 195 -46.67 71.06 -17.58
C GLN A 195 -46.96 71.65 -16.20
N LEU A 196 -46.81 72.96 -16.07
CA LEU A 196 -47.02 73.74 -14.86
C LEU A 196 -48.16 74.72 -15.08
N ALA A 197 -49.10 74.85 -14.16
CA ALA A 197 -50.14 75.87 -14.15
C ALA A 197 -49.80 76.91 -13.08
N LEU A 198 -49.56 78.14 -13.50
CA LEU A 198 -49.24 79.28 -12.65
C LEU A 198 -50.52 80.08 -12.39
N LEU A 199 -50.96 80.17 -11.13
CA LEU A 199 -52.08 81.02 -10.76
C LEU A 199 -51.59 82.43 -10.46
N THR A 200 -52.07 83.38 -11.24
CA THR A 200 -51.92 84.81 -10.97
C THR A 200 -53.22 85.34 -10.37
N GLU A 201 -53.15 85.79 -9.12
CA GLU A 201 -54.27 86.41 -8.39
C GLU A 201 -53.86 87.82 -7.94
N PRO A 202 -54.55 88.89 -8.38
CA PRO A 202 -54.29 90.25 -7.92
C PRO A 202 -54.74 90.41 -6.46
N GLU A 203 -54.13 91.36 -5.72
CA GLU A 203 -54.44 91.59 -4.30
C GLU A 203 -55.93 91.87 -4.04
N ASP A 204 -56.62 92.48 -5.01
CA ASP A 204 -58.06 92.80 -4.95
C ASP A 204 -58.97 91.57 -5.22
N ARG A 205 -58.40 90.39 -5.54
CA ARG A 205 -59.09 89.13 -5.87
C ARG A 205 -60.20 89.24 -6.93
N SER A 206 -60.09 90.23 -7.80
CA SER A 206 -61.14 90.59 -8.76
C SER A 206 -61.16 89.70 -10.01
N SER A 207 -60.04 89.05 -10.34
CA SER A 207 -59.90 88.10 -11.44
C SER A 207 -58.83 87.05 -11.12
N GLN A 208 -58.96 85.84 -11.64
CA GLN A 208 -57.95 84.79 -11.50
C GLN A 208 -57.54 84.32 -12.90
N THR A 209 -56.24 84.35 -13.21
CA THR A 209 -55.73 83.83 -14.48
C THR A 209 -54.76 82.69 -14.24
N TRP A 210 -54.93 81.61 -14.98
CA TRP A 210 -54.04 80.45 -14.98
C TRP A 210 -53.18 80.49 -16.24
N ASP A 211 -51.86 80.56 -16.06
CA ASP A 211 -50.91 80.43 -17.17
C ASP A 211 -50.39 78.98 -17.17
N LEU A 212 -50.76 78.22 -18.19
CA LEU A 212 -50.24 76.86 -18.40
C LEU A 212 -48.93 76.96 -19.17
N VAL A 213 -47.88 76.40 -18.60
CA VAL A 213 -46.51 76.43 -19.08
C VAL A 213 -46.05 75.01 -19.35
N THR A 214 -45.73 74.70 -20.60
CA THR A 214 -45.18 73.38 -20.98
C THR A 214 -43.68 73.52 -21.24
N VAL A 215 -42.88 72.74 -20.54
CA VAL A 215 -41.42 72.73 -20.63
C VAL A 215 -40.97 71.37 -21.14
N LYS A 216 -40.22 71.34 -22.24
CA LYS A 216 -39.61 70.11 -22.77
C LYS A 216 -38.29 69.85 -22.05
N LEU A 217 -38.13 68.65 -21.50
CA LEU A 217 -36.99 68.29 -20.67
C LEU A 217 -35.69 68.13 -21.47
N ASP A 218 -35.79 67.70 -22.73
CA ASP A 218 -34.64 67.42 -23.60
C ASP A 218 -33.89 68.69 -24.07
N GLU A 219 -34.48 69.88 -23.88
CA GLU A 219 -34.01 71.18 -24.39
C GLU A 219 -33.80 72.21 -23.26
N LEU A 220 -33.64 71.74 -22.02
CA LEU A 220 -33.45 72.59 -20.84
C LEU A 220 -32.07 73.25 -20.82
N ASP A 221 -32.05 74.57 -20.97
CA ASP A 221 -30.87 75.41 -20.78
C ASP A 221 -31.04 76.37 -19.59
N GLN A 222 -29.95 77.01 -19.16
CA GLN A 222 -30.00 77.99 -18.06
C GLN A 222 -30.96 79.16 -18.35
N ARG A 223 -31.13 79.54 -19.62
CA ARG A 223 -32.09 80.56 -20.06
C ARG A 223 -33.54 80.17 -19.80
N THR A 224 -33.87 78.89 -19.95
CA THR A 224 -35.20 78.34 -19.67
C THR A 224 -35.55 78.51 -18.19
N THR A 225 -34.56 78.41 -17.30
CA THR A 225 -34.73 78.60 -15.86
C THR A 225 -34.98 80.08 -15.52
N ASP A 226 -34.19 80.99 -16.10
CA ASP A 226 -34.37 82.45 -15.91
C ASP A 226 -35.73 82.93 -16.42
N TYR A 227 -36.18 82.38 -17.55
CA TYR A 227 -37.48 82.69 -18.14
C TYR A 227 -38.64 82.14 -17.29
N LEU A 228 -38.56 80.90 -16.82
CA LEU A 228 -39.55 80.34 -15.88
C LEU A 228 -39.63 81.17 -14.60
N TRP A 229 -38.49 81.60 -14.06
CA TRP A 229 -38.45 82.47 -12.89
C TRP A 229 -39.12 83.81 -13.16
N THR A 230 -38.88 84.42 -14.33
CA THR A 230 -39.56 85.65 -14.76
C THR A 230 -41.09 85.46 -14.83
N MET A 231 -41.57 84.32 -15.33
CA MET A 231 -43.01 84.02 -15.35
C MET A 231 -43.60 83.79 -13.96
N ILE A 232 -42.83 83.19 -13.05
CA ILE A 232 -43.23 83.07 -11.64
C ILE A 232 -43.26 84.45 -10.98
N GLU A 233 -42.26 85.31 -11.20
CA GLU A 233 -42.27 86.68 -10.64
C GLU A 233 -43.47 87.50 -11.12
N ARG A 234 -43.96 87.25 -12.34
CA ARG A 234 -45.19 87.88 -12.86
C ARG A 234 -46.46 87.46 -12.11
N THR A 235 -46.49 86.27 -11.51
CA THR A 235 -47.65 85.89 -10.68
C THR A 235 -47.72 86.72 -9.40
N PHE A 236 -46.59 87.33 -8.97
CA PHE A 236 -46.46 88.16 -7.78
C PHE A 236 -46.41 89.67 -8.06
N THR A 237 -45.98 90.09 -9.25
CA THR A 237 -45.76 91.50 -9.58
C THR A 237 -46.80 92.00 -10.58
N GLN A 238 -47.61 92.95 -10.13
CA GLN A 238 -48.62 93.60 -10.97
C GLN A 238 -47.93 94.46 -12.03
N GLY A 239 -47.97 94.00 -13.28
CA GLY A 239 -47.77 94.84 -14.47
C GLY A 239 -46.46 94.62 -15.22
N SER A 240 -46.52 93.84 -16.30
CA SER A 240 -45.89 94.19 -17.58
C SER A 240 -46.38 93.24 -18.67
N ASP A 241 -47.01 93.81 -19.69
CA ASP A 241 -47.69 93.12 -20.79
C ASP A 241 -46.71 92.80 -21.94
N GLU A 242 -45.48 92.38 -21.61
CA GLU A 242 -44.50 91.94 -22.61
C GLU A 242 -44.45 90.42 -22.66
N VAL A 243 -45.10 89.83 -23.67
CA VAL A 243 -44.96 88.41 -23.97
C VAL A 243 -43.55 88.19 -24.53
N ALA A 244 -42.61 87.84 -23.67
CA ALA A 244 -41.33 87.31 -24.12
C ALA A 244 -41.61 85.86 -24.59
N THR A 245 -41.42 85.56 -25.87
CA THR A 245 -41.63 84.21 -26.40
C THR A 245 -40.30 83.45 -26.40
N ASP A 246 -40.22 82.34 -25.67
CA ASP A 246 -39.12 81.37 -25.77
C ASP A 246 -39.56 80.19 -26.67
N PRO A 247 -38.82 79.82 -27.73
CA PRO A 247 -39.18 78.69 -28.59
C PRO A 247 -39.27 77.34 -27.88
N VAL A 248 -38.70 77.19 -26.68
CA VAL A 248 -38.69 75.93 -25.91
C VAL A 248 -39.90 75.80 -24.98
N ILE A 249 -40.60 76.91 -24.70
CA ILE A 249 -41.71 76.95 -23.73
C ILE A 249 -42.99 77.41 -24.43
N ASP A 250 -44.02 76.56 -24.38
CA ASP A 250 -45.36 76.91 -24.85
C ASP A 250 -46.21 77.38 -23.67
N THR A 251 -46.82 78.57 -23.79
CA THR A 251 -47.60 79.20 -22.73
C THR A 251 -49.01 79.48 -23.18
N VAL A 252 -50.00 78.92 -22.48
CA VAL A 252 -51.42 79.13 -22.76
C VAL A 252 -52.06 79.81 -21.56
N ARG A 253 -52.54 81.05 -21.76
CA ARG A 253 -53.23 81.82 -20.72
C ARG A 253 -54.72 81.53 -20.73
N LEU A 254 -55.25 81.12 -19.59
CA LEU A 254 -56.66 80.85 -19.36
C LEU A 254 -57.20 81.83 -18.32
N SER A 255 -58.18 82.65 -18.72
CA SER A 255 -58.86 83.61 -17.85
C SER A 255 -60.25 83.10 -17.48
N LEU A 256 -60.57 83.09 -16.18
CA LEU A 256 -61.89 82.76 -15.63
C LEU A 256 -62.66 84.02 -15.26
#